data_AF-A0A9E0P1L1-F1
#
_entry.id   AF-A0A9E0P1L1-F1
#
_cell.length_a   1.000
_cell.length_b   1.000
_cell.length_c   1.000
_cell.angle_alpha   90.00
_cell.angle_beta   90.00
_cell.angle_gamma   90.00
#
_symmetry.space_group_name_H-M   'P 1'
#
loop_
_entity.id
_entity.type
_entity.pdbx_description
1 polymer ?
#
loop_
_entity_poly.entity_id
_entity_poly.type
_entity_poly.pdbx_seq_one_letter_code
_entity_poly.pdbx_strand_id
1 'polypeptide(L)' 'MRDVTAEIRQQITDNPVVLYMKGSAQFPQCGFSARAVQILKACGVD' A
#
# COMPACT_ATOMS: atom_id res chain seq x y z
N MET A 1 -0.14 -24.36 -4.39
CA MET A 1 0.88 -23.29 -4.45
C MET A 1 0.14 -21.99 -4.75
N ARG A 2 0.39 -20.89 -4.01
CA ARG A 2 -0.25 -19.61 -4.32
C ARG A 2 0.39 -18.99 -5.56
N ASP A 3 -0.43 -18.47 -6.47
CA ASP A 3 0.04 -17.64 -7.58
C ASP A 3 0.06 -16.18 -7.14
N VAL A 4 1.23 -15.72 -6.67
CA VAL A 4 1.43 -14.36 -6.18
C VAL A 4 1.23 -13.32 -7.28
N THR A 5 1.52 -13.67 -8.54
CA THR A 5 1.36 -12.75 -9.65
C THR A 5 -0.11 -12.50 -9.95
N ALA A 6 -0.93 -13.55 -9.89
CA ALA A 6 -2.38 -13.42 -10.02
C ALA A 6 -2.98 -12.57 -8.89
N GLU A 7 -2.51 -12.76 -7.65
CA GLU A 7 -2.95 -11.98 -6.48
C GLU A 7 -2.63 -10.48 -6.63
N ILE A 8 -1.38 -10.16 -7.00
CA ILE A 8 -0.95 -8.76 -7.24
C ILE A 8 -1.75 -8.14 -8.39
N ARG A 9 -2.00 -8.89 -9.47
CA ARG A 9 -2.80 -8.42 -10.62
C ARG A 9 -4.22 -8.07 -10.21
N GLN A 10 -4.84 -8.88 -9.36
CA GLN A 10 -6.17 -8.60 -8.84
C GLN A 10 -6.16 -7.32 -7.99
N GLN A 11 -5.20 -7.19 -7.06
CA GLN A 11 -5.08 -6.02 -6.17
C GLN A 11 -4.93 -4.71 -6.95
N ILE A 12 -4.10 -4.66 -8.00
CA ILE A 12 -3.92 -3.43 -8.81
C ILE A 12 -5.08 -3.14 -9.77
N THR A 13 -5.92 -4.14 -10.07
CA THR A 13 -7.07 -3.98 -10.97
C THR A 13 -8.29 -3.48 -10.20
N ASP A 14 -8.50 -3.99 -8.98
CA ASP A 14 -9.69 -3.68 -8.17
C ASP A 14 -9.59 -2.32 -7.45
N ASN A 15 -8.38 -1.82 -7.24
CA ASN A 15 -8.13 -0.63 -6.45
C ASN A 15 -7.56 0.48 -7.34
N PRO A 16 -8.18 1.67 -7.39
CA PRO A 16 -7.69 2.78 -8.22
C PRO A 16 -6.32 3.30 -7.78
N VAL A 17 -5.97 3.12 -6.50
CA VAL A 17 -4.66 3.44 -5.92
C VAL A 17 -4.27 2.35 -4.93
N VAL A 18 -3.03 1.85 -5.01
CA VAL A 18 -2.48 0.85 -4.09
C VAL A 18 -1.11 1.30 -3.60
N LEU A 19 -0.88 1.22 -2.29
CA LEU A 19 0.44 1.40 -1.69
C LEU A 19 0.94 0.07 -1.10
N TYR A 20 1.93 -0.53 -1.76
CA TYR A 20 2.71 -1.61 -1.15
C TYR A 20 3.76 -1.03 -0.20
N MET A 21 3.73 -1.45 1.06
CA MET A 21 4.59 -0.88 2.10
C MET A 21 5.10 -1.92 3.10
N LYS A 22 6.12 -1.56 3.88
CA LYS A 22 6.61 -2.38 4.99
C LYS A 22 5.88 -1.99 6.28
N GLY A 23 5.16 -2.94 6.87
CA GLY A 23 4.28 -2.71 8.02
C GLY A 23 2.86 -2.34 7.59
N SER A 24 2.16 -1.57 8.42
CA SER A 24 0.80 -1.07 8.14
C SER A 24 0.73 0.44 8.18
N ALA A 25 -0.36 1.04 7.71
CA ALA A 25 -0.56 2.48 7.75
C ALA A 25 -0.54 3.07 9.18
N GLN A 26 -0.90 2.27 10.18
CA GLN A 26 -0.86 2.66 11.60
C GLN A 26 0.52 2.41 12.24
N PHE A 27 1.24 1.37 11.78
CA PHE A 27 2.55 0.98 12.28
C PHE A 27 3.53 0.71 11.12
N PRO A 28 4.06 1.75 10.45
CA PRO A 28 5.03 1.59 9.37
C PRO A 28 6.39 1.13 9.93
N GLN A 29 7.01 0.17 9.24
CA GLN A 29 8.29 -0.43 9.65
C GLN A 29 9.51 0.14 8.89
N CYS A 30 9.31 1.16 8.05
CA CYS A 30 10.36 1.81 7.27
C CYS A 30 10.04 3.30 7.11
N GLY A 31 11.05 4.18 7.23
CA GLY A 31 10.88 5.64 7.11
C GLY A 31 10.29 6.09 5.76
N PHE A 32 10.66 5.41 4.66
CA PHE A 32 10.06 5.69 3.34
C PHE A 32 8.57 5.34 3.29
N SER A 33 8.20 4.19 3.85
CA SER A 33 6.81 3.76 3.96
C SER A 33 6.00 4.70 4.85
N ALA A 34 6.56 5.16 5.97
CA ALA A 34 5.92 6.15 6.84
C ALA A 34 5.67 7.47 6.10
N ARG A 35 6.64 7.95 5.31
CA ARG A 35 6.50 9.19 4.55
C ARG A 35 5.43 9.08 3.45
N ALA A 36 5.37 7.95 2.75
CA ALA A 36 4.34 7.72 1.74
C ALA A 36 2.92 7.77 2.34
N VAL A 37 2.70 7.12 3.50
CA VAL A 37 1.42 7.16 4.22
C VAL A 37 1.05 8.58 4.63
N GLN A 38 2.01 9.37 5.14
CA GLN A 38 1.76 10.77 5.51
C GLN A 38 1.30 11.62 4.32
N ILE A 39 1.88 11.41 3.13
CA ILE A 39 1.52 12.15 1.92
C ILE A 39 0.11 11.76 1.48
N LEU A 40 -0.22 10.47 1.45
CA LEU A 40 -1.57 10.02 1.08
C LEU A 40 -2.65 10.56 2.03
N LYS A 41 -2.38 10.55 3.35
CA LYS A 41 -3.27 11.16 4.35
C LYS A 41 -3.44 12.67 4.14
N ALA A 42 -2.37 13.38 3.78
CA ALA A 42 -2.45 14.81 3.46
C ALA A 42 -3.28 15.09 2.20
N CYS A 43 -3.36 14.13 1.27
CA CYS A 43 -4.25 14.18 0.11
C CYS A 43 -5.71 13.78 0.43
N GLY A 44 -6.04 13.47 1.70
CA GLY A 44 -7.38 13.04 2.11
C GLY A 44 -7.72 11.59 1.78
N VAL A 45 -6.70 10.75 1.55
CA VAL A 45 -6.84 9.32 1.31
C VAL A 45 -6.48 8.58 2.59
N ASP A 46 -7.41 7.75 3.10
CA ASP A 46 -7.21 6.87 4.25
C ASP A 46 -6.82 5.45 3.83
#